data_AF-A0A933QGY2-F1
#
_entry.id   AF-A0A933QGY2-F1
#
_cell.length_a   1.000
_cell.length_b   1.000
_cell.length_c   1.000
_cell.angle_alpha   90.00
_cell.angle_beta   90.00
_cell.angle_gamma   90.00
#
_symmetry.space_group_name_H-M   'P 1'
#
loop_
_entity.id
_entity.type
_entity.pdbx_description
1 polymer ?
#
loop_
_entity_poly.entity_id
_entity_poly.type
_entity_poly.pdbx_seq_one_letter_code
_entity_poly.pdbx_strand_id
1 'polypeptide(L)'
;MRKIFIIAASGPEASGHYQDTIKRKRNIREVSRFISSKESSELDNIYHGRDFAVWGATPGSGNINTWTKMYPGDYVIFYQQGKFILIGEVAHKLRNRELASFFWGTNRQGDTWEYIYFIINEKEINVPLSKFNQYLSYKENFTPQGFGAVESERQKDFEKRYGDFYGLILKISEGRDEEIQKIEKQILEPRVEIFEEEKKEPTEHDEIQWRLIRLGKAAGNDIWVPKNDQNKVYKGNSFRDFILKEFEPGLDIPKTIQNIDCVWRYGFQIKSAFEIEHSTAIYSGILRLADLKSVAPNSNYPLIIVAPRDTKLRVYDQVRRPAFSNPYLKLKEAIKFLSYEKVREMDQKFSDIPHGLTTEMVIVTAEIINNNKQTLPEVEKNLI
;
A
#
# COMPACT_ATOMS: atom_id res chain seq x y z
N MET A 1 0.11 -14.96 -7.76
CA MET A 1 1.27 -14.70 -6.88
C MET A 1 2.17 -13.66 -7.55
N ARG A 2 2.46 -12.56 -6.85
CA ARG A 2 3.21 -11.39 -7.37
C ARG A 2 4.71 -11.66 -7.32
N LYS A 3 5.42 -11.71 -8.45
CA LYS A 3 6.84 -12.12 -8.50
C LYS A 3 7.76 -11.06 -7.91
N ILE A 4 8.93 -11.48 -7.42
CA ILE A 4 9.98 -10.57 -6.94
C ILE A 4 11.13 -10.51 -7.95
N PHE A 5 11.47 -9.31 -8.42
CA PHE A 5 12.58 -9.05 -9.32
C PHE A 5 13.70 -8.26 -8.62
N ILE A 6 14.94 -8.70 -8.80
CA ILE A 6 16.15 -8.09 -8.24
C ILE A 6 16.90 -7.35 -9.35
N ILE A 7 17.26 -6.09 -9.07
CA ILE A 7 17.97 -5.21 -9.99
C ILE A 7 19.31 -4.81 -9.37
N ALA A 8 20.40 -5.39 -9.86
CA ALA A 8 21.76 -5.00 -9.47
C ALA A 8 22.18 -3.71 -10.20
N ALA A 9 21.91 -2.56 -9.58
CA ALA A 9 22.18 -1.24 -10.13
C ALA A 9 23.55 -0.68 -9.69
N SER A 10 24.59 -1.52 -9.66
CA SER A 10 25.93 -1.16 -9.13
C SER A 10 26.97 -0.78 -10.21
N GLY A 11 26.59 -0.79 -11.49
CA GLY A 11 27.49 -0.45 -12.59
C GLY A 11 27.75 1.07 -12.73
N PRO A 12 28.79 1.48 -13.48
CA PRO A 12 29.17 2.89 -13.64
C PRO A 12 28.04 3.78 -14.17
N GLU A 13 27.25 3.29 -15.13
CA GLU A 13 26.11 4.02 -15.73
C GLU A 13 24.87 3.98 -14.82
N ALA A 14 24.72 2.92 -14.03
CA ALA A 14 23.52 2.67 -13.24
C ALA A 14 23.29 3.74 -12.15
N SER A 15 24.35 4.32 -11.59
CA SER A 15 24.22 5.39 -10.59
C SER A 15 23.57 6.64 -11.19
N GLY A 16 24.00 7.07 -12.38
CA GLY A 16 23.44 8.23 -13.07
C GLY A 16 21.97 8.01 -13.44
N HIS A 17 21.64 6.83 -13.95
CA HIS A 17 20.25 6.48 -14.29
C HIS A 17 19.37 6.48 -13.04
N TYR A 18 19.87 5.94 -11.93
CA TYR A 18 19.14 5.91 -10.67
C TYR A 18 18.82 7.32 -10.17
N GLN A 19 19.77 8.25 -10.29
CA GLN A 19 19.50 9.65 -9.96
C GLN A 19 18.45 10.27 -10.88
N ASP A 20 18.54 10.04 -12.19
CA ASP A 20 17.67 10.73 -13.16
C ASP A 20 16.23 10.20 -13.19
N THR A 21 16.01 8.88 -13.09
CA THR A 21 14.68 8.32 -13.33
C THR A 21 14.06 7.64 -12.12
N ILE A 22 14.82 7.38 -11.04
CA ILE A 22 14.27 6.89 -9.78
C ILE A 22 14.16 8.02 -8.74
N LYS A 23 15.26 8.72 -8.46
CA LYS A 23 15.31 9.76 -7.42
C LYS A 23 14.63 11.05 -7.85
N ARG A 24 15.01 11.57 -9.03
CA ARG A 24 14.41 12.78 -9.59
C ARG A 24 12.96 12.56 -10.02
N LYS A 25 12.61 11.32 -10.39
CA LYS A 25 11.34 10.94 -11.03
C LYS A 25 11.11 11.68 -12.34
N ARG A 26 10.08 11.27 -13.09
CA ARG A 26 9.66 11.82 -14.37
C ARG A 26 8.16 12.04 -14.38
N ASN A 27 7.65 12.88 -15.26
CA ASN A 27 6.21 13.14 -15.36
C ASN A 27 5.63 12.83 -16.75
N ILE A 28 4.31 12.73 -16.81
CA ILE A 28 3.60 12.34 -18.03
C ILE A 28 3.83 13.33 -19.18
N ARG A 29 4.02 14.62 -18.88
CA ARG A 29 4.22 15.67 -19.89
C ARG A 29 5.58 15.56 -20.57
N GLU A 30 6.60 15.05 -19.87
CA GLU A 30 7.92 14.80 -20.45
C GLU A 30 7.88 13.64 -21.45
N VAL A 31 7.09 12.60 -21.15
CA VAL A 31 7.11 11.35 -21.91
C VAL A 31 6.03 11.25 -22.99
N SER A 32 4.96 12.04 -22.91
CA SER A 32 3.77 11.93 -23.78
C SER A 32 4.06 12.04 -25.26
N ARG A 33 5.18 12.68 -25.65
CA ARG A 33 5.63 12.78 -27.05
C ARG A 33 6.20 11.47 -27.62
N PHE A 34 6.60 10.53 -26.76
CA PHE A 34 7.26 9.28 -27.15
C PHE A 34 6.34 8.06 -27.07
N ILE A 35 5.15 8.21 -26.48
CA ILE A 35 4.20 7.13 -26.23
C ILE A 35 2.86 7.44 -26.89
N SER A 36 2.04 6.41 -27.10
CA SER A 36 0.69 6.59 -27.64
C SER A 36 -0.23 7.33 -26.66
N SER A 37 -1.31 7.92 -27.18
CA SER A 37 -2.36 8.53 -26.34
C SER A 37 -2.96 7.53 -25.35
N LYS A 38 -3.10 6.26 -25.75
CA LYS A 38 -3.57 5.17 -24.89
C LYS A 38 -2.61 4.93 -23.72
N GLU A 39 -1.32 4.75 -23.98
CA GLU A 39 -0.30 4.56 -22.93
C GLU A 39 -0.23 5.79 -22.02
N SER A 40 -0.36 7.00 -22.59
CA SER A 40 -0.38 8.23 -21.81
C SER A 40 -1.57 8.29 -20.85
N SER A 41 -2.77 7.90 -21.31
CA SER A 41 -3.97 7.83 -20.46
C SER A 41 -3.86 6.72 -19.43
N GLU A 42 -3.28 5.57 -19.76
CA GLU A 42 -3.05 4.48 -18.81
C GLU A 42 -2.10 4.91 -17.68
N LEU A 43 -0.98 5.55 -18.01
CA LEU A 43 -0.05 6.08 -17.01
C LEU A 43 -0.70 7.19 -16.18
N ASP A 44 -1.43 8.12 -16.79
CA ASP A 44 -2.10 9.20 -16.04
C ASP A 44 -3.14 8.63 -15.05
N ASN A 45 -3.90 7.62 -15.47
CA ASN A 45 -4.84 6.91 -14.60
C ASN A 45 -4.13 6.20 -13.44
N ILE A 46 -3.00 5.54 -13.70
CA ILE A 46 -2.23 4.82 -12.68
C ILE A 46 -1.60 5.80 -11.69
N TYR A 47 -1.02 6.90 -12.15
CA TYR A 47 -0.25 7.81 -11.29
C TYR A 47 -1.09 8.95 -10.70
N HIS A 48 -2.31 9.16 -11.20
CA HIS A 48 -3.17 10.29 -10.86
C HIS A 48 -2.45 11.63 -11.02
N GLY A 49 -1.75 11.80 -12.15
CA GLY A 49 -0.96 12.99 -12.46
C GLY A 49 0.32 13.18 -11.63
N ARG A 50 0.71 12.22 -10.79
CA ARG A 50 1.98 12.27 -10.03
C ARG A 50 3.20 11.93 -10.88
N ASP A 51 4.35 12.41 -10.42
CA ASP A 51 5.64 11.99 -10.94
C ASP A 51 5.90 10.51 -10.61
N PHE A 52 6.55 9.81 -11.53
CA PHE A 52 6.80 8.38 -11.49
C PHE A 52 8.28 8.05 -11.55
N ALA A 53 8.65 6.96 -10.89
CA ALA A 53 9.94 6.33 -11.08
C ALA A 53 9.89 5.41 -12.33
N VAL A 54 10.98 5.36 -13.09
CA VAL A 54 11.08 4.54 -14.30
C VAL A 54 12.47 3.93 -14.43
N TRP A 55 12.54 2.69 -14.89
CA TRP A 55 13.78 1.96 -15.14
C TRP A 55 13.72 1.21 -16.46
N GLY A 56 14.88 0.74 -16.92
CA GLY A 56 14.97 -0.02 -18.16
C GLY A 56 16.09 -1.05 -18.15
N ALA A 57 16.05 -1.95 -19.14
CA ALA A 57 17.09 -2.93 -19.39
C ALA A 57 17.49 -2.95 -20.88
N THR A 58 18.76 -3.25 -21.16
CA THR A 58 19.28 -3.39 -22.53
C THR A 58 18.79 -4.69 -23.19
N PRO A 59 18.80 -4.79 -24.54
CA PRO A 59 18.26 -5.92 -25.32
C PRO A 59 19.01 -7.27 -25.20
N GLY A 60 19.70 -7.54 -24.08
CA GLY A 60 20.31 -8.84 -23.84
C GLY A 60 19.27 -9.94 -23.61
N SER A 61 19.51 -11.15 -24.13
CA SER A 61 18.57 -12.28 -24.05
C SER A 61 18.07 -12.58 -22.63
N GLY A 62 18.95 -12.48 -21.63
CA GLY A 62 18.60 -12.61 -20.22
C GLY A 62 17.63 -11.53 -19.74
N ASN A 63 17.91 -10.27 -20.07
CA ASN A 63 17.05 -9.13 -19.71
C ASN A 63 15.67 -9.24 -20.35
N ILE A 64 15.60 -9.62 -21.62
CA ILE A 64 14.35 -9.79 -22.36
C ILE A 64 13.50 -10.87 -21.70
N ASN A 65 14.10 -12.02 -21.38
CA ASN A 65 13.41 -13.12 -20.72
C ASN A 65 12.86 -12.72 -19.34
N THR A 66 13.66 -12.00 -18.55
CA THR A 66 13.22 -11.51 -17.23
C THR A 66 12.11 -10.47 -17.37
N TRP A 67 12.27 -9.46 -18.22
CA TRP A 67 11.29 -8.38 -18.45
C TRP A 67 9.95 -8.92 -18.98
N THR A 68 9.99 -9.91 -19.87
CA THR A 68 8.78 -10.54 -20.43
C THR A 68 7.93 -11.19 -19.33
N LYS A 69 8.56 -11.72 -18.28
CA LYS A 69 7.88 -12.37 -17.15
C LYS A 69 7.28 -11.40 -16.13
N MET A 70 7.60 -10.10 -16.21
CA MET A 70 7.04 -9.06 -15.34
C MET A 70 5.60 -8.73 -15.71
N TYR A 71 4.76 -8.54 -14.71
CA TYR A 71 3.40 -8.03 -14.84
C TYR A 71 3.19 -6.87 -13.86
N PRO A 72 2.23 -5.96 -14.14
CA PRO A 72 1.79 -4.98 -13.15
C PRO A 72 1.49 -5.66 -11.81
N GLY A 73 1.99 -5.06 -10.73
CA GLY A 73 1.94 -5.61 -9.39
C GLY A 73 3.14 -6.46 -9.00
N ASP A 74 4.01 -6.92 -9.90
CA ASP A 74 5.22 -7.61 -9.44
C ASP A 74 6.13 -6.66 -8.63
N TYR A 75 6.88 -7.19 -7.66
CA TYR A 75 7.81 -6.42 -6.85
C TYR A 75 9.14 -6.22 -7.57
N VAL A 76 9.73 -5.04 -7.42
CA VAL A 76 11.09 -4.72 -7.85
C VAL A 76 11.92 -4.27 -6.65
N ILE A 77 13.13 -4.79 -6.50
CA ILE A 77 14.05 -4.41 -5.42
C ILE A 77 15.46 -4.14 -5.96
N PHE A 78 16.02 -2.99 -5.63
CA PHE A 78 17.28 -2.49 -6.18
C PHE A 78 18.43 -2.76 -5.22
N TYR A 79 19.49 -3.39 -5.73
CA TYR A 79 20.70 -3.74 -5.01
C TYR A 79 21.87 -2.84 -5.43
N GLN A 80 22.52 -2.21 -4.44
CA GLN A 80 23.73 -1.41 -4.60
C GLN A 80 24.70 -1.66 -3.45
N GLN A 81 25.96 -1.96 -3.77
CA GLN A 81 27.09 -1.97 -2.81
C GLN A 81 26.80 -2.76 -1.52
N GLY A 82 26.36 -4.02 -1.64
CA GLY A 82 26.16 -4.90 -0.48
C GLY A 82 24.80 -4.76 0.23
N LYS A 83 23.91 -3.88 -0.24
CA LYS A 83 22.58 -3.69 0.34
C LYS A 83 21.51 -3.42 -0.71
N PHE A 84 20.26 -3.65 -0.33
CA PHE A 84 19.10 -3.21 -1.09
C PHE A 84 18.71 -1.80 -0.64
N ILE A 85 18.44 -0.93 -1.62
CA ILE A 85 18.29 0.51 -1.43
C ILE A 85 16.91 1.05 -1.82
N LEU A 86 16.15 0.28 -2.60
CA LEU A 86 14.81 0.64 -3.04
C LEU A 86 13.97 -0.63 -3.17
N ILE A 87 12.72 -0.56 -2.77
CA ILE A 87 11.66 -1.50 -3.14
C ILE A 87 10.54 -0.72 -3.83
N GLY A 88 9.83 -1.34 -4.78
CA GLY A 88 8.64 -0.80 -5.42
C GLY A 88 7.85 -1.87 -6.15
N GLU A 89 6.87 -1.44 -6.94
CA GLU A 89 6.00 -2.33 -7.72
C GLU A 89 5.96 -1.93 -9.17
N VAL A 90 5.90 -2.92 -10.06
CA VAL A 90 5.70 -2.70 -11.49
C VAL A 90 4.32 -2.09 -11.70
N ALA A 91 4.29 -0.89 -12.26
CA ALA A 91 3.05 -0.20 -12.58
C ALA A 91 2.59 -0.52 -14.01
N HIS A 92 3.54 -0.43 -14.95
CA HIS A 92 3.33 -0.64 -16.37
C HIS A 92 4.67 -0.99 -17.03
N LYS A 93 4.66 -1.60 -18.22
CA LYS A 93 5.87 -1.87 -18.99
C LYS A 93 5.64 -1.66 -20.48
N LEU A 94 6.64 -1.15 -21.18
CA LEU A 94 6.63 -0.98 -22.63
C LEU A 94 8.05 -1.13 -23.18
N ARG A 95 8.17 -1.49 -24.46
CA ARG A 95 9.45 -1.48 -25.16
C ARG A 95 9.52 -0.23 -26.04
N ASN A 96 10.45 0.68 -25.76
CA ASN A 96 10.57 1.91 -26.51
C ASN A 96 12.00 2.45 -26.49
N ARG A 97 12.67 2.35 -27.65
CA ARG A 97 14.06 2.77 -27.83
C ARG A 97 14.21 4.30 -27.80
N GLU A 98 13.27 5.04 -28.37
CA GLU A 98 13.33 6.51 -28.40
C GLU A 98 13.19 7.09 -27.00
N LEU A 99 12.22 6.61 -26.23
CA LEU A 99 12.02 7.00 -24.84
C LEU A 99 13.23 6.62 -23.96
N ALA A 100 13.79 5.42 -24.13
CA ALA A 100 14.99 5.02 -23.41
C ALA A 100 16.20 5.89 -23.75
N SER A 101 16.34 6.29 -25.03
CA SER A 101 17.41 7.19 -25.46
C SER A 101 17.23 8.60 -24.89
N PHE A 102 15.98 9.07 -24.76
CA PHE A 102 15.66 10.34 -24.10
C PHE A 102 16.06 10.33 -22.61
N PHE A 103 15.85 9.22 -21.91
CA PHE A 103 16.22 9.10 -20.49
C PHE A 103 17.72 8.86 -20.28
N TRP A 104 18.30 7.91 -21.01
CA TRP A 104 19.59 7.31 -20.64
C TRP A 104 20.62 7.34 -21.78
N GLY A 105 20.28 7.90 -22.94
CA GLY A 105 21.13 7.87 -24.12
C GLY A 105 21.40 6.44 -24.60
N THR A 106 22.60 6.21 -25.12
CA THR A 106 23.07 4.88 -25.58
C THR A 106 24.41 4.55 -24.94
N ASN A 107 24.64 3.26 -24.67
CA ASN A 107 25.94 2.76 -24.25
C ASN A 107 26.93 2.74 -25.44
N ARG A 108 28.16 2.29 -25.19
CA ARG A 108 29.24 2.22 -26.19
C ARG A 108 28.94 1.28 -27.36
N GLN A 109 28.07 0.29 -27.17
CA GLN A 109 27.63 -0.65 -28.19
C GLN A 109 26.46 -0.11 -29.04
N GLY A 110 25.98 1.10 -28.73
CA GLY A 110 24.81 1.69 -29.37
C GLY A 110 23.49 1.14 -28.85
N ASP A 111 23.49 0.31 -27.81
CA ASP A 111 22.28 -0.15 -27.16
C ASP A 111 21.76 0.90 -26.17
N THR A 112 20.46 0.84 -25.88
CA THR A 112 19.82 1.61 -24.81
C THR A 112 18.93 0.71 -23.99
N TRP A 113 18.44 1.21 -22.86
CA TRP A 113 17.63 0.47 -21.88
C TRP A 113 16.15 0.40 -22.31
N GLU A 114 15.90 -0.04 -23.55
CA GLU A 114 14.61 0.03 -24.24
C GLU A 114 13.51 -0.85 -23.64
N TYR A 115 13.85 -1.82 -22.78
CA TYR A 115 12.87 -2.63 -22.06
C TYR A 115 12.46 -1.92 -20.76
N ILE A 116 11.56 -0.95 -20.91
CA ILE A 116 11.16 0.00 -19.88
C ILE A 116 10.07 -0.59 -18.98
N TYR A 117 10.14 -0.25 -17.70
CA TYR A 117 9.04 -0.45 -16.76
C TYR A 117 8.95 0.72 -15.77
N PHE A 118 7.71 1.08 -15.46
CA PHE A 118 7.36 2.15 -14.53
C PHE A 118 7.13 1.57 -13.14
N ILE A 119 7.44 2.35 -12.12
CA ILE A 119 7.45 1.91 -10.72
C ILE A 119 6.51 2.79 -9.90
N ILE A 120 5.59 2.16 -9.18
CA ILE A 120 4.75 2.77 -8.14
C ILE A 120 5.14 2.23 -6.78
N ASN A 121 4.67 2.92 -5.73
CA ASN A 121 4.88 2.51 -4.35
C ASN A 121 6.36 2.31 -4.03
N GLU A 122 7.24 3.12 -4.63
CA GLU A 122 8.66 3.06 -4.38
C GLU A 122 9.00 3.63 -3.01
N LYS A 123 9.86 2.92 -2.27
CA LYS A 123 10.34 3.32 -0.96
C LYS A 123 11.83 3.06 -0.85
N GLU A 124 12.55 4.06 -0.37
CA GLU A 124 13.94 3.91 0.01
C GLU A 124 14.07 3.01 1.22
N ILE A 125 15.00 2.07 1.13
CA ILE A 125 15.26 1.08 2.16
C ILE A 125 16.75 0.96 2.42
N ASN A 126 17.10 0.35 3.54
CA ASN A 126 18.47 0.03 3.91
C ASN A 126 18.51 -1.40 4.43
N VAL A 127 18.41 -2.37 3.52
CA VAL A 127 18.38 -3.80 3.86
C VAL A 127 19.72 -4.44 3.49
N PRO A 128 20.53 -4.88 4.46
CA PRO A 128 21.76 -5.61 4.18
C PRO A 128 21.50 -6.87 3.36
N LEU A 129 22.40 -7.18 2.42
CA LEU A 129 22.31 -8.41 1.60
C LEU A 129 22.20 -9.67 2.46
N SER A 130 22.90 -9.72 3.60
CA SER A 130 22.84 -10.84 4.54
C SER A 130 21.42 -11.08 5.07
N LYS A 131 20.68 -10.02 5.41
CA LYS A 131 19.29 -10.12 5.88
C LYS A 131 18.35 -10.58 4.77
N PHE A 132 18.47 -10.00 3.57
CA PHE A 132 17.71 -10.48 2.42
C PHE A 132 17.96 -11.97 2.15
N ASN A 133 19.23 -12.39 2.17
CA ASN A 133 19.61 -13.77 1.96
C ASN A 133 19.02 -14.70 3.03
N GLN A 134 19.05 -14.29 4.29
CA GLN A 134 18.45 -15.02 5.41
C GLN A 134 16.95 -15.29 5.16
N TYR A 135 16.15 -14.24 4.92
CA TYR A 135 14.68 -14.38 4.82
C TYR A 135 14.22 -15.08 3.54
N LEU A 136 14.97 -14.92 2.44
CA LEU A 136 14.70 -15.62 1.18
C LEU A 136 15.49 -16.93 1.09
N SER A 137 16.12 -17.40 2.16
CA SER A 137 16.88 -18.66 2.21
C SER A 137 18.01 -18.80 1.17
N TYR A 138 18.55 -17.68 0.65
CA TYR A 138 19.72 -17.70 -0.23
C TYR A 138 20.97 -18.14 0.54
N LYS A 139 21.96 -18.69 -0.17
CA LYS A 139 23.28 -18.95 0.40
C LYS A 139 23.93 -17.63 0.85
N GLU A 140 24.72 -17.66 1.92
CA GLU A 140 25.36 -16.44 2.46
C GLU A 140 26.22 -15.69 1.44
N ASN A 141 26.88 -16.43 0.54
CA ASN A 141 27.72 -15.87 -0.52
C ASN A 141 26.95 -15.44 -1.78
N PHE A 142 25.62 -15.58 -1.81
CA PHE A 142 24.83 -15.11 -2.93
C PHE A 142 24.93 -13.59 -3.05
N THR A 143 25.28 -13.13 -4.25
CA THR A 143 25.26 -11.72 -4.62
C THR A 143 24.41 -11.55 -5.87
N PRO A 144 23.42 -10.62 -5.86
CA PRO A 144 22.63 -10.34 -7.06
C PRO A 144 23.49 -9.92 -8.25
N GLN A 145 23.17 -10.46 -9.42
CA GLN A 145 23.85 -10.14 -10.68
C GLN A 145 22.83 -9.69 -11.72
N GLY A 146 23.09 -8.53 -12.34
CA GLY A 146 22.25 -7.97 -13.38
C GLY A 146 20.78 -7.81 -12.99
N PHE A 147 19.89 -8.27 -13.87
CA PHE A 147 18.44 -8.18 -13.71
C PHE A 147 17.82 -9.58 -13.73
N GLY A 148 17.31 -10.02 -12.57
CA GLY A 148 16.83 -11.38 -12.36
C GLY A 148 15.55 -11.45 -11.55
N ALA A 149 14.96 -12.65 -11.50
CA ALA A 149 13.79 -12.95 -10.68
C ALA A 149 14.15 -13.89 -9.54
N VAL A 150 13.49 -13.74 -8.39
CA VAL A 150 13.52 -14.72 -7.32
C VAL A 150 12.85 -16.01 -7.82
N GLU A 151 13.43 -17.14 -7.46
CA GLU A 151 12.91 -18.45 -7.81
C GLU A 151 11.51 -18.69 -7.21
N SER A 152 10.58 -19.25 -7.99
CA SER A 152 9.18 -19.42 -7.58
C SER A 152 9.02 -20.21 -6.28
N GLU A 153 9.77 -21.29 -6.07
CA GLU A 153 9.66 -22.11 -4.85
C GLU A 153 10.13 -21.34 -3.62
N ARG A 154 11.24 -20.61 -3.75
CA ARG A 154 11.76 -19.72 -2.70
C ARG A 154 10.77 -18.64 -2.30
N GLN A 155 10.06 -18.10 -3.29
CA GLN A 155 9.03 -17.11 -3.03
C GLN A 155 7.80 -17.71 -2.36
N LYS A 156 7.33 -18.88 -2.78
CA LYS A 156 6.21 -19.58 -2.11
C LYS A 156 6.55 -19.88 -0.65
N ASP A 157 7.77 -20.36 -0.39
CA ASP A 157 8.26 -20.61 0.96
C ASP A 157 8.30 -19.33 1.80
N PHE A 158 8.77 -18.23 1.21
CA PHE A 158 8.74 -16.92 1.86
C PHE A 158 7.32 -16.47 2.20
N GLU A 159 6.40 -16.50 1.24
CA GLU A 159 5.01 -16.06 1.44
C GLU A 159 4.30 -16.90 2.50
N LYS A 160 4.54 -18.20 2.51
CA LYS A 160 3.99 -19.11 3.54
C LYS A 160 4.48 -18.76 4.94
N ARG A 161 5.74 -18.36 5.09
CA ARG A 161 6.36 -18.07 6.41
C ARG A 161 6.11 -16.65 6.89
N TYR A 162 6.10 -15.70 5.97
CA TYR A 162 6.18 -14.29 6.32
C TYR A 162 5.04 -13.45 5.75
N GLY A 163 4.25 -13.99 4.82
CA GLY A 163 3.15 -13.26 4.18
C GLY A 163 3.65 -12.13 3.29
N ASP A 164 3.32 -10.89 3.66
CA ASP A 164 3.58 -9.70 2.85
C ASP A 164 5.08 -9.36 2.72
N PHE A 165 5.63 -9.58 1.52
CA PHE A 165 7.02 -9.27 1.17
C PHE A 165 7.35 -7.79 1.37
N TYR A 166 6.47 -6.89 0.93
CA TYR A 166 6.73 -5.46 0.97
C TYR A 166 6.82 -4.96 2.42
N GLY A 167 5.83 -5.29 3.24
CA GLY A 167 5.81 -4.96 4.66
C GLY A 167 6.99 -5.53 5.44
N LEU A 168 7.40 -6.77 5.16
CA LEU A 168 8.58 -7.38 5.80
C LEU A 168 9.87 -6.63 5.44
N ILE A 169 10.09 -6.29 4.16
CA ILE A 169 11.28 -5.55 3.73
C ILE A 169 11.37 -4.18 4.42
N LEU A 170 10.24 -3.49 4.58
CA LEU A 170 10.20 -2.24 5.34
C LEU A 170 10.55 -2.44 6.82
N LYS A 171 10.02 -3.48 7.47
CA LYS A 171 10.38 -3.79 8.86
C LYS A 171 11.87 -4.06 9.04
N ILE A 172 12.49 -4.83 8.13
CA ILE A 172 13.95 -5.07 8.16
C ILE A 172 14.72 -3.76 7.99
N SER A 173 14.30 -2.93 7.03
CA SER A 173 14.92 -1.63 6.78
C SER A 173 14.87 -0.70 7.99
N GLU A 174 13.83 -0.81 8.81
CA GLU A 174 13.64 -0.03 10.04
C GLU A 174 14.34 -0.67 11.27
N GLY A 175 15.07 -1.78 11.09
CA GLY A 175 15.75 -2.48 12.18
C GLY A 175 14.83 -3.33 13.06
N ARG A 176 13.59 -3.59 12.64
CA ARG A 176 12.57 -4.34 13.41
C ARG A 176 12.64 -5.85 13.18
N ASP A 177 13.84 -6.39 12.99
CA ASP A 177 14.10 -7.80 12.67
C ASP A 177 13.58 -8.76 13.76
N GLU A 178 13.72 -8.38 15.03
CA GLU A 178 13.25 -9.19 16.16
C GLU A 178 11.73 -9.37 16.18
N GLU A 179 10.96 -8.40 15.67
CA GLU A 179 9.50 -8.51 15.58
C GLU A 179 9.09 -9.59 14.59
N ILE A 180 9.81 -9.72 13.47
CA ILE A 180 9.54 -10.72 12.43
C ILE A 180 9.76 -12.13 12.98
N GLN A 181 10.87 -12.36 13.69
CA GLN A 181 11.20 -13.67 14.27
C GLN A 181 10.21 -14.11 15.36
N LYS A 182 9.62 -13.16 16.10
CA LYS A 182 8.56 -13.44 17.08
C LYS A 182 7.26 -13.86 16.39
N ILE A 183 6.91 -13.21 15.29
CA ILE A 183 5.73 -13.51 14.45
C ILE A 183 5.84 -14.93 13.87
N GLU A 184 6.98 -15.31 13.27
CA GLU A 184 7.19 -16.63 12.63
C GLU A 184 6.91 -17.81 13.59
N LYS A 185 7.23 -17.65 14.88
CA LYS A 185 7.05 -18.71 15.90
C LYS A 185 5.61 -18.91 16.37
N GLN A 186 4.68 -18.02 15.99
CA GLN A 186 3.31 -17.96 16.54
C GLN A 186 2.21 -18.02 15.47
N ILE A 187 2.57 -18.31 14.21
CA ILE A 187 1.61 -18.41 13.11
C ILE A 187 0.63 -19.56 13.38
N LEU A 188 -0.61 -19.19 13.70
CA LEU A 188 -1.77 -20.09 13.70
C LEU A 188 -2.49 -19.94 12.36
N GLU A 189 -3.02 -21.03 11.83
CA GLU A 189 -3.91 -20.97 10.66
C GLU A 189 -5.15 -20.13 11.02
N PRO A 190 -5.47 -19.05 10.26
CA PRO A 190 -6.65 -18.27 10.52
C PRO A 190 -7.90 -19.10 10.20
N ARG A 191 -8.81 -19.24 11.16
CA ARG A 191 -10.17 -19.72 10.91
C ARG A 191 -11.01 -18.52 10.50
N VAL A 192 -11.47 -18.52 9.25
CA VAL A 192 -12.45 -17.54 8.76
C VAL A 192 -13.83 -17.97 9.24
N GLU A 193 -14.39 -17.25 10.21
CA GLU A 193 -15.81 -17.38 10.56
C GLU A 193 -16.62 -16.39 9.72
N ILE A 194 -17.74 -16.86 9.16
CA ILE A 194 -18.69 -16.04 8.39
C ILE A 194 -19.72 -15.53 9.39
N PHE A 195 -19.79 -14.22 9.57
CA PHE A 195 -20.71 -13.60 10.54
C PHE A 195 -21.89 -12.93 9.83
N GLU A 196 -23.04 -12.93 10.51
CA GLU A 196 -24.26 -12.25 10.04
C GLU A 196 -24.09 -10.72 10.11
N GLU A 197 -24.53 -10.02 9.07
CA GLU A 197 -24.51 -8.56 9.00
C GLU A 197 -25.47 -7.95 10.05
N GLU A 198 -24.95 -7.15 10.98
CA GLU A 198 -25.79 -6.28 11.80
C GLU A 198 -26.34 -5.12 10.94
N LYS A 199 -27.62 -4.78 11.15
CA LYS A 199 -28.27 -3.68 10.43
C LYS A 199 -27.67 -2.33 10.84
N LYS A 200 -26.90 -1.73 9.93
CA LYS A 200 -26.39 -0.35 10.04
C LYS A 200 -27.53 0.66 10.02
N GLU A 201 -27.42 1.75 10.78
CA GLU A 201 -28.35 2.87 10.64
C GLU A 201 -28.08 3.57 9.30
N PRO A 202 -28.97 3.43 8.28
CA PRO A 202 -28.56 3.53 6.88
C PRO A 202 -28.06 4.92 6.46
N THR A 203 -28.61 5.99 7.04
CA THR A 203 -28.37 7.34 6.54
C THR A 203 -27.02 7.92 6.95
N GLU A 204 -26.56 7.67 8.17
CA GLU A 204 -25.28 8.20 8.66
C GLU A 204 -24.10 7.34 8.19
N HIS A 205 -24.27 6.01 8.17
CA HIS A 205 -23.27 5.11 7.57
C HIS A 205 -22.97 5.52 6.12
N ASP A 206 -24.02 5.66 5.30
CA ASP A 206 -23.86 5.96 3.89
C ASP A 206 -23.29 7.37 3.65
N GLU A 207 -23.60 8.34 4.53
CA GLU A 207 -22.93 9.64 4.53
C GLU A 207 -21.41 9.47 4.74
N ILE A 208 -21.00 8.80 5.82
CA ILE A 208 -19.60 8.70 6.20
C ILE A 208 -18.82 7.88 5.16
N GLN A 209 -19.40 6.80 4.66
CA GLN A 209 -18.82 5.99 3.59
C GLN A 209 -18.61 6.82 2.32
N TRP A 210 -19.60 7.62 1.93
CA TRP A 210 -19.48 8.54 0.79
C TRP A 210 -18.33 9.54 0.96
N ARG A 211 -18.22 10.14 2.15
CA ARG A 211 -17.14 11.10 2.44
C ARG A 211 -15.77 10.44 2.42
N LEU A 212 -15.63 9.20 2.91
CA LEU A 212 -14.39 8.45 2.80
C LEU A 212 -14.03 8.14 1.34
N ILE A 213 -15.01 7.82 0.49
CA ILE A 213 -14.77 7.65 -0.96
C ILE A 213 -14.20 8.96 -1.55
N ARG A 214 -14.85 10.10 -1.29
CA ARG A 214 -14.40 11.40 -1.78
C ARG A 214 -13.01 11.77 -1.30
N LEU A 215 -12.74 11.63 0.00
CA LEU A 215 -11.43 11.91 0.59
C LEU A 215 -10.35 11.02 -0.02
N GLY A 216 -10.63 9.73 -0.22
CA GLY A 216 -9.68 8.81 -0.80
C GLY A 216 -9.34 9.14 -2.26
N LYS A 217 -10.35 9.52 -3.06
CA LYS A 217 -10.14 10.01 -4.45
C LYS A 217 -9.33 11.30 -4.47
N ALA A 218 -9.67 12.26 -3.62
CA ALA A 218 -8.92 13.52 -3.49
C ALA A 218 -7.47 13.29 -3.03
N ALA A 219 -7.22 12.24 -2.25
CA ALA A 219 -5.88 11.82 -1.82
C ALA A 219 -5.10 11.00 -2.88
N GLY A 220 -5.65 10.79 -4.08
CA GLY A 220 -5.00 10.04 -5.16
C GLY A 220 -4.93 8.53 -4.90
N ASN A 221 -6.01 7.97 -4.35
CA ASN A 221 -6.18 6.53 -4.18
C ASN A 221 -7.29 6.00 -5.10
N ASP A 222 -7.20 4.71 -5.39
CA ASP A 222 -8.35 3.94 -5.85
C ASP A 222 -9.13 3.42 -4.64
N ILE A 223 -10.45 3.42 -4.76
CA ILE A 223 -11.34 3.13 -3.64
C ILE A 223 -12.11 1.85 -3.92
N TRP A 224 -12.17 0.99 -2.93
CA TRP A 224 -13.03 -0.19 -2.96
C TRP A 224 -13.99 -0.15 -1.77
N VAL A 225 -15.22 -0.63 -2.01
CA VAL A 225 -16.26 -0.85 -1.01
C VAL A 225 -16.94 -2.21 -1.28
N PRO A 226 -17.59 -2.82 -0.26
CA PRO A 226 -18.27 -4.11 -0.40
C PRO A 226 -19.31 -4.12 -1.53
N LYS A 227 -19.54 -5.29 -2.13
CA LYS A 227 -20.48 -5.45 -3.26
C LYS A 227 -21.88 -4.92 -2.95
N ASN A 228 -22.34 -5.12 -1.71
CA ASN A 228 -23.65 -4.66 -1.24
C ASN A 228 -23.77 -3.12 -1.20
N ASP A 229 -22.64 -2.42 -1.10
CA ASP A 229 -22.58 -0.96 -0.99
C ASP A 229 -22.31 -0.27 -2.33
N GLN A 230 -21.84 -0.98 -3.35
CA GLN A 230 -21.39 -0.37 -4.61
C GLN A 230 -22.50 0.38 -5.37
N ASN A 231 -23.76 -0.05 -5.23
CA ASN A 231 -24.90 0.57 -5.90
C ASN A 231 -25.58 1.67 -5.06
N LYS A 232 -25.03 2.01 -3.88
CA LYS A 232 -25.56 3.09 -3.04
C LYS A 232 -25.42 4.44 -3.74
N VAL A 233 -26.33 5.34 -3.38
CA VAL A 233 -26.39 6.72 -3.87
C VAL A 233 -26.53 7.64 -2.67
N TYR A 234 -25.65 8.65 -2.59
CA TYR A 234 -25.71 9.67 -1.54
C TYR A 234 -25.75 11.06 -2.18
N LYS A 235 -26.79 11.85 -1.83
CA LYS A 235 -27.04 13.19 -2.39
C LYS A 235 -26.92 13.24 -3.93
N GLY A 236 -27.50 12.25 -4.62
CA GLY A 236 -27.52 12.15 -6.08
C GLY A 236 -26.23 11.62 -6.73
N ASN A 237 -25.18 11.31 -5.96
CA ASN A 237 -23.95 10.74 -6.48
C ASN A 237 -23.93 9.22 -6.26
N SER A 238 -23.70 8.44 -7.32
CA SER A 238 -23.55 6.98 -7.21
C SER A 238 -22.14 6.62 -6.76
N PHE A 239 -22.02 5.69 -5.82
CA PHE A 239 -20.70 5.22 -5.36
C PHE A 239 -19.93 4.58 -6.51
N ARG A 240 -20.62 3.84 -7.39
CA ARG A 240 -20.08 3.10 -8.52
C ARG A 240 -19.20 3.93 -9.46
N ASP A 241 -19.44 5.22 -9.53
CA ASP A 241 -18.70 6.14 -10.41
C ASP A 241 -17.31 6.51 -9.85
N PHE A 242 -17.08 6.25 -8.56
CA PHE A 242 -15.87 6.68 -7.84
C PHE A 242 -15.08 5.50 -7.26
N ILE A 243 -15.57 4.28 -7.41
CA ILE A 243 -14.96 3.07 -6.84
C ILE A 243 -14.50 2.10 -7.92
N LEU A 244 -13.67 1.16 -7.51
CA LEU A 244 -13.30 -0.01 -8.27
C LEU A 244 -14.44 -1.01 -8.32
N LYS A 245 -14.76 -1.51 -9.51
CA LYS A 245 -15.78 -2.56 -9.70
C LYS A 245 -15.32 -3.89 -9.11
N GLU A 246 -14.04 -4.19 -9.28
CA GLU A 246 -13.36 -5.36 -8.74
C GLU A 246 -12.11 -4.89 -8.00
N PHE A 247 -11.81 -5.52 -6.87
CA PHE A 247 -10.62 -5.15 -6.09
C PHE A 247 -9.34 -5.49 -6.88
N GLU A 248 -9.22 -6.71 -7.42
CA GLU A 248 -8.13 -7.13 -8.32
C GLU A 248 -8.58 -8.30 -9.25
N PRO A 249 -8.37 -8.20 -10.58
CA PRO A 249 -8.44 -9.36 -11.46
C PRO A 249 -7.19 -10.25 -11.28
N GLY A 250 -7.35 -11.48 -10.77
CA GLY A 250 -6.32 -12.52 -10.81
C GLY A 250 -5.35 -12.61 -9.60
N LEU A 251 -5.63 -11.92 -8.49
CA LEU A 251 -4.91 -12.09 -7.23
C LEU A 251 -5.84 -12.56 -6.10
N ASP A 252 -5.32 -13.40 -5.21
CA ASP A 252 -6.04 -13.87 -4.01
C ASP A 252 -6.06 -12.77 -2.95
N ILE A 253 -7.06 -11.89 -3.05
CA ILE A 253 -7.39 -10.95 -1.98
C ILE A 253 -7.95 -11.77 -0.81
N PRO A 254 -7.48 -11.55 0.44
CA PRO A 254 -8.11 -12.16 1.59
C PRO A 254 -9.62 -11.96 1.56
N LYS A 255 -10.42 -13.04 1.67
CA LYS A 255 -11.89 -12.95 1.73
C LYS A 255 -12.37 -11.95 2.80
N THR A 256 -11.55 -11.74 3.82
CA THR A 256 -11.75 -10.80 4.92
C THR A 256 -11.86 -9.35 4.46
N ILE A 257 -11.22 -8.96 3.33
CA ILE A 257 -11.36 -7.63 2.73
C ILE A 257 -12.78 -7.39 2.22
N GLN A 258 -13.48 -8.42 1.75
CA GLN A 258 -14.79 -8.28 1.09
C GLN A 258 -15.88 -7.70 1.99
N ASN A 259 -15.63 -7.68 3.31
CA ASN A 259 -16.55 -7.17 4.31
C ASN A 259 -16.05 -5.88 4.98
N ILE A 260 -14.93 -5.29 4.52
CA ILE A 260 -14.44 -4.02 5.07
C ILE A 260 -15.19 -2.86 4.41
N ASP A 261 -15.74 -1.94 5.20
CA ASP A 261 -16.64 -0.89 4.70
C ASP A 261 -16.00 0.03 3.64
N CYS A 262 -14.72 0.36 3.78
CA CYS A 262 -13.98 1.08 2.74
C CYS A 262 -12.50 0.74 2.77
N VAL A 263 -11.90 0.53 1.60
CA VAL A 263 -10.46 0.30 1.46
C VAL A 263 -9.88 1.28 0.46
N TRP A 264 -8.83 1.99 0.88
CA TRP A 264 -8.03 2.82 0.00
C TRP A 264 -6.81 2.05 -0.46
N ARG A 265 -6.54 2.05 -1.75
CA ARG A 265 -5.34 1.46 -2.31
C ARG A 265 -4.67 2.38 -3.32
N TYR A 266 -3.40 2.11 -3.59
CA TYR A 266 -2.69 2.71 -4.70
C TYR A 266 -1.88 1.61 -5.40
N GLY A 267 -2.21 1.34 -6.66
CA GLY A 267 -1.76 0.11 -7.31
C GLY A 267 -2.24 -1.12 -6.56
N PHE A 268 -1.32 -2.04 -6.26
CA PHE A 268 -1.62 -3.31 -5.59
C PHE A 268 -1.39 -3.26 -4.07
N GLN A 269 -1.19 -2.06 -3.50
CA GLN A 269 -1.02 -1.87 -2.06
C GLN A 269 -2.24 -1.24 -1.43
N ILE A 270 -2.72 -1.87 -0.37
CA ILE A 270 -3.64 -1.24 0.58
C ILE A 270 -2.90 -0.11 1.29
N LYS A 271 -3.51 1.08 1.27
CA LYS A 271 -3.03 2.27 1.98
C LYS A 271 -3.73 2.48 3.30
N SER A 272 -5.00 2.10 3.41
CA SER A 272 -5.74 2.08 4.67
C SER A 272 -7.02 1.25 4.51
N ALA A 273 -7.46 0.62 5.58
CA ALA A 273 -8.76 -0.04 5.70
C ALA A 273 -9.61 0.69 6.75
N PHE A 274 -10.88 0.93 6.44
CA PHE A 274 -11.81 1.68 7.28
C PHE A 274 -13.03 0.83 7.61
N GLU A 275 -13.36 0.74 8.89
CA GLU A 275 -14.63 0.19 9.37
C GLU A 275 -15.50 1.29 9.94
N ILE A 276 -16.74 1.38 9.47
CA ILE A 276 -17.68 2.44 9.86
C ILE A 276 -18.63 1.84 10.89
N GLU A 277 -18.36 2.18 12.15
CA GLU A 277 -19.05 1.59 13.29
C GLU A 277 -20.02 2.58 13.94
N HIS A 278 -21.13 2.03 14.43
CA HIS A 278 -22.10 2.75 15.24
C HIS A 278 -22.00 2.31 16.72
N SER A 279 -22.86 2.89 17.55
CA SER A 279 -22.89 2.64 18.99
C SER A 279 -23.18 1.17 19.38
N THR A 280 -23.63 0.28 18.49
CA THR A 280 -23.98 -1.11 18.83
C THR A 280 -23.02 -2.17 18.29
N ALA A 281 -22.31 -1.93 17.19
CA ALA A 281 -21.67 -2.98 16.38
C ALA A 281 -20.13 -3.10 16.51
N ILE A 282 -19.49 -2.29 17.37
CA ILE A 282 -18.02 -2.09 17.48
C ILE A 282 -17.18 -3.37 17.47
N TYR A 283 -17.67 -4.44 18.13
CA TYR A 283 -16.93 -5.70 18.23
C TYR A 283 -16.73 -6.35 16.85
N SER A 284 -17.74 -6.26 15.98
CA SER A 284 -17.73 -6.86 14.64
C SER A 284 -16.70 -6.19 13.71
N GLY A 285 -16.61 -4.85 13.70
CA GLY A 285 -15.58 -4.14 12.93
C GLY A 285 -14.17 -4.44 13.42
N ILE A 286 -13.94 -4.48 14.73
CA ILE A 286 -12.63 -4.87 15.28
C ILE A 286 -12.25 -6.28 14.83
N LEU A 287 -13.20 -7.22 14.85
CA LEU A 287 -12.97 -8.58 14.41
C LEU A 287 -12.63 -8.66 12.91
N ARG A 288 -13.37 -7.95 12.04
CA ARG A 288 -13.07 -7.85 10.60
C ARG A 288 -11.66 -7.32 10.33
N LEU A 289 -11.25 -6.27 11.06
CA LEU A 289 -9.88 -5.73 10.99
C LEU A 289 -8.83 -6.70 11.55
N ALA A 290 -9.16 -7.47 12.60
CA ALA A 290 -8.29 -8.50 13.15
C ALA A 290 -8.06 -9.65 12.15
N ASP A 291 -9.11 -10.07 11.46
CA ASP A 291 -9.04 -11.11 10.43
C ASP A 291 -8.23 -10.65 9.22
N LEU A 292 -8.36 -9.38 8.82
CA LEU A 292 -7.48 -8.81 7.81
C LEU A 292 -6.01 -8.83 8.26
N LYS A 293 -5.74 -8.44 9.51
CA LYS A 293 -4.39 -8.42 10.06
C LYS A 293 -3.80 -9.83 10.20
N SER A 294 -4.59 -10.84 10.50
CA SER A 294 -4.13 -12.21 10.69
C SER A 294 -3.66 -12.86 9.40
N VAL A 295 -4.32 -12.57 8.27
CA VAL A 295 -3.91 -13.05 6.93
C VAL A 295 -2.68 -12.32 6.41
N ALA A 296 -2.47 -11.05 6.80
CA ALA A 296 -1.31 -10.25 6.43
C ALA A 296 -0.60 -9.67 7.67
N PRO A 297 0.06 -10.51 8.50
CA PRO A 297 0.59 -10.08 9.80
C PRO A 297 1.73 -9.06 9.69
N ASN A 298 2.47 -9.10 8.58
CA ASN A 298 3.54 -8.16 8.30
C ASN A 298 3.11 -6.89 7.57
N SER A 299 1.83 -6.75 7.24
CA SER A 299 1.27 -5.49 6.73
C SER A 299 1.58 -4.32 7.66
N ASN A 300 1.75 -3.14 7.07
CA ASN A 300 2.03 -1.90 7.80
C ASN A 300 1.02 -0.79 7.51
N TYR A 301 -0.05 -1.07 6.75
CA TYR A 301 -1.11 -0.10 6.50
C TYR A 301 -1.98 0.09 7.75
N PRO A 302 -2.49 1.31 8.01
CA PRO A 302 -3.39 1.58 9.12
C PRO A 302 -4.73 0.86 8.98
N LEU A 303 -5.25 0.40 10.12
CA LEU A 303 -6.61 -0.08 10.28
C LEU A 303 -7.37 0.99 11.05
N ILE A 304 -8.47 1.53 10.51
CA ILE A 304 -9.13 2.70 11.08
C ILE A 304 -10.58 2.38 11.39
N ILE A 305 -10.97 2.56 12.65
CA ILE A 305 -12.38 2.54 13.06
C ILE A 305 -12.89 3.97 12.97
N VAL A 306 -13.97 4.13 12.22
CA VAL A 306 -14.64 5.41 11.96
C VAL A 306 -15.98 5.38 12.69
N ALA A 307 -16.15 6.21 13.71
CA ALA A 307 -17.34 6.16 14.57
C ALA A 307 -17.64 7.52 15.23
N PRO A 308 -18.82 7.72 15.85
CA PRO A 308 -19.10 8.90 16.65
C PRO A 308 -18.09 9.09 17.79
N ARG A 309 -17.77 10.35 18.15
CA ARG A 309 -16.67 10.65 19.09
C ARG A 309 -16.82 10.01 20.47
N ASP A 310 -18.04 9.91 20.98
CA ASP A 310 -18.38 9.28 22.26
C ASP A 310 -18.08 7.76 22.28
N THR A 311 -18.00 7.13 21.12
CA THR A 311 -17.72 5.70 20.97
C THR A 311 -16.24 5.35 21.17
N LYS A 312 -15.33 6.35 21.14
CA LYS A 312 -13.88 6.16 21.25
C LYS A 312 -13.44 5.31 22.44
N LEU A 313 -13.96 5.61 23.64
CA LEU A 313 -13.60 4.87 24.86
C LEU A 313 -14.04 3.41 24.78
N ARG A 314 -15.20 3.15 24.18
CA ARG A 314 -15.70 1.79 23.99
C ARG A 314 -14.84 1.01 23.00
N VAL A 315 -14.42 1.63 21.90
CA VAL A 315 -13.48 1.01 20.94
C VAL A 315 -12.18 0.65 21.65
N TYR A 316 -11.64 1.56 22.45
CA TYR A 316 -10.44 1.31 23.25
C TYR A 316 -10.58 0.10 24.18
N ASP A 317 -11.67 0.04 24.93
CA ASP A 317 -11.93 -1.08 25.85
C ASP A 317 -12.08 -2.40 25.09
N GLN A 318 -12.74 -2.40 23.92
CA GLN A 318 -12.88 -3.61 23.10
C GLN A 318 -11.53 -4.10 22.55
N VAL A 319 -10.70 -3.24 21.97
CA VAL A 319 -9.39 -3.63 21.42
C VAL A 319 -8.46 -4.20 22.51
N ARG A 320 -8.66 -3.80 23.78
CA ARG A 320 -7.91 -4.31 24.94
C ARG A 320 -8.47 -5.58 25.56
N ARG A 321 -9.55 -6.15 25.03
CA ARG A 321 -10.05 -7.45 25.51
C ARG A 321 -8.99 -8.53 25.27
N PRO A 322 -8.88 -9.52 26.17
CA PRO A 322 -7.92 -10.62 26.01
C PRO A 322 -8.00 -11.31 24.63
N ALA A 323 -9.19 -11.41 24.05
CA ALA A 323 -9.41 -11.97 22.72
C ALA A 323 -8.69 -11.21 21.58
N PHE A 324 -8.53 -9.88 21.72
CA PHE A 324 -7.89 -9.02 20.70
C PHE A 324 -6.50 -8.53 21.10
N SER A 325 -6.12 -8.71 22.38
CA SER A 325 -4.83 -8.27 22.93
C SER A 325 -3.69 -9.25 22.68
N ASN A 326 -3.79 -10.08 21.64
CA ASN A 326 -2.72 -10.98 21.27
C ASN A 326 -1.46 -10.17 20.86
N PRO A 327 -0.29 -10.39 21.50
CA PRO A 327 0.98 -9.73 21.16
C PRO A 327 1.38 -9.88 19.68
N TYR A 328 0.85 -10.88 18.98
CA TYR A 328 1.10 -11.15 17.57
C TYR A 328 0.47 -10.10 16.64
N LEU A 329 -0.83 -9.83 16.76
CA LEU A 329 -1.54 -8.91 15.86
C LEU A 329 -1.27 -7.44 16.21
N LYS A 330 -0.90 -7.17 17.47
CA LYS A 330 -0.67 -5.82 18.00
C LYS A 330 -1.82 -4.86 17.64
N LEU A 331 -3.07 -5.32 17.72
CA LEU A 331 -4.24 -4.55 17.25
C LEU A 331 -4.36 -3.18 17.94
N LYS A 332 -3.95 -3.07 19.20
CA LYS A 332 -3.88 -1.79 19.92
C LYS A 332 -3.00 -0.75 19.22
N GLU A 333 -1.91 -1.19 18.57
CA GLU A 333 -0.97 -0.33 17.87
C GLU A 333 -1.38 -0.14 16.41
N ALA A 334 -2.04 -1.13 15.80
CA ALA A 334 -2.44 -1.11 14.41
C ALA A 334 -3.77 -0.38 14.15
N ILE A 335 -4.72 -0.46 15.09
CA ILE A 335 -6.04 0.17 14.98
C ILE A 335 -5.96 1.62 15.46
N LYS A 336 -6.43 2.53 14.62
CA LYS A 336 -6.65 3.94 14.93
C LYS A 336 -8.14 4.26 14.99
N PHE A 337 -8.48 5.38 15.62
CA PHE A 337 -9.83 5.90 15.71
C PHE A 337 -9.96 7.22 14.94
N LEU A 338 -10.97 7.33 14.09
CA LEU A 338 -11.28 8.57 13.37
C LEU A 338 -12.75 8.94 13.61
N SER A 339 -13.01 10.12 14.15
CA SER A 339 -14.39 10.50 14.47
C SER A 339 -15.18 10.94 13.23
N TYR A 340 -16.50 10.74 13.23
CA TYR A 340 -17.38 11.24 12.17
C TYR A 340 -17.22 12.74 11.94
N GLU A 341 -17.10 13.53 13.01
CA GLU A 341 -16.88 14.97 12.94
C GLU A 341 -15.59 15.30 12.19
N LYS A 342 -14.50 14.57 12.45
CA LYS A 342 -13.24 14.75 11.73
C LYS A 342 -13.34 14.37 10.26
N VAL A 343 -14.06 13.30 9.92
CA VAL A 343 -14.34 12.95 8.51
C VAL A 343 -15.10 14.08 7.81
N ARG A 344 -16.15 14.60 8.44
CA ARG A 344 -16.97 15.71 7.91
C ARG A 344 -16.15 16.98 7.73
N GLU A 345 -15.38 17.37 8.74
CA GLU A 345 -14.48 18.53 8.70
C GLU A 345 -13.47 18.43 7.55
N MET A 346 -12.81 17.27 7.40
CA MET A 346 -11.84 17.05 6.32
C MET A 346 -12.52 17.09 4.94
N ASP A 347 -13.64 16.37 4.76
CA ASP A 347 -14.33 16.33 3.47
C ASP A 347 -14.87 17.70 3.07
N GLN A 348 -15.33 18.52 4.02
CA GLN A 348 -15.72 19.90 3.76
C GLN A 348 -14.52 20.80 3.43
N LYS A 349 -13.38 20.62 4.11
CA LYS A 349 -12.18 21.39 3.82
C LYS A 349 -11.62 21.11 2.42
N PHE A 350 -11.70 19.86 1.98
CA PHE A 350 -11.14 19.42 0.70
C PHE A 350 -12.20 19.29 -0.42
N SER A 351 -13.46 19.68 -0.17
CA SER A 351 -14.48 19.70 -1.23
C SER A 351 -14.15 20.70 -2.34
N ASP A 352 -13.49 21.80 -1.98
CA ASP A 352 -13.27 22.94 -2.86
C ASP A 352 -11.82 22.99 -3.39
N ILE A 353 -10.95 22.12 -2.89
CA ILE A 353 -9.54 22.04 -3.25
C ILE A 353 -9.20 20.59 -3.61
N PRO A 354 -9.38 20.19 -4.88
CA PRO A 354 -9.16 18.81 -5.29
C PRO A 354 -7.70 18.37 -5.27
N HIS A 355 -6.74 19.26 -4.95
CA HIS A 355 -5.31 19.01 -4.99
C HIS A 355 -4.68 19.37 -3.63
N GLY A 356 -3.86 18.47 -3.09
CA GLY A 356 -3.08 18.73 -1.87
C GLY A 356 -3.50 17.92 -0.64
N LEU A 357 -4.61 17.21 -0.68
CA LEU A 357 -4.86 16.16 0.32
C LEU A 357 -3.94 14.97 0.03
N THR A 358 -3.38 14.38 1.08
CA THR A 358 -2.61 13.13 0.98
C THR A 358 -3.20 12.09 1.92
N THR A 359 -3.00 10.80 1.60
CA THR A 359 -3.42 9.70 2.47
C THR A 359 -2.85 9.85 3.88
N GLU A 360 -1.60 10.30 4.00
CA GLU A 360 -0.93 10.51 5.28
C GLU A 360 -1.64 11.56 6.16
N MET A 361 -2.13 12.67 5.57
CA MET A 361 -2.85 13.69 6.34
C MET A 361 -4.12 13.14 6.99
N VAL A 362 -4.82 12.24 6.30
CA VAL A 362 -6.02 11.57 6.84
C VAL A 362 -5.62 10.58 7.95
N ILE A 363 -4.56 9.78 7.71
CA ILE A 363 -4.04 8.80 8.67
C ILE A 363 -3.50 9.45 9.95
N VAL A 364 -2.90 10.63 9.86
CA VAL A 364 -2.38 11.42 11.00
C VAL A 364 -3.53 12.03 11.81
N THR A 365 -4.65 12.38 11.15
CA THR A 365 -5.85 12.87 11.83
C THR A 365 -6.52 11.77 12.68
N ALA A 366 -6.35 10.50 12.28
CA ALA A 366 -6.81 9.36 13.06
C ALA A 366 -5.94 9.18 14.31
N GLU A 367 -6.59 9.16 15.48
CA GLU A 367 -5.95 9.07 16.78
C GLU A 367 -5.55 7.62 17.06
N ILE A 368 -4.31 7.39 17.51
CA ILE A 368 -3.93 6.09 18.05
C ILE A 368 -4.76 5.86 19.33
N ILE A 369 -5.32 4.67 19.47
CA ILE A 369 -6.18 4.36 20.60
C ILE A 369 -5.31 4.10 21.84
N ASN A 370 -4.96 5.18 22.54
CA ASN A 370 -4.18 5.18 23.79
C ASN A 370 -4.93 5.90 24.91
N ASN A 371 -4.60 5.55 26.16
CA ASN A 371 -5.35 5.91 27.37
C ASN A 371 -5.19 7.36 27.84
N ASN A 372 -5.07 8.33 26.93
CA ASN A 372 -5.08 9.72 27.36
C ASN A 372 -6.53 10.07 27.68
N LYS A 373 -6.89 9.90 28.97
CA LYS A 373 -7.83 10.81 29.61
C LYS A 373 -7.38 12.21 29.20
N GLN A 374 -8.11 12.85 28.29
CA GLN A 374 -8.03 14.28 28.12
C GLN A 374 -8.45 14.86 29.48
N THR A 375 -7.48 15.24 30.30
CA THR A 375 -7.64 16.45 31.09
C THR A 375 -7.90 17.55 30.08
N LEU A 376 -9.13 18.06 30.08
CA LEU A 376 -9.44 19.37 29.51
C LEU A 376 -8.35 20.34 30.02
N PRO A 377 -7.72 21.15 29.16
CA PRO A 377 -6.88 22.23 29.65
C PRO A 377 -7.76 23.19 30.46
N GLU A 378 -7.52 23.29 31.78
CA GLU A 378 -7.89 24.44 32.59
C GLU A 378 -7.08 25.66 32.10
N VAL A 379 -7.47 26.24 30.97
CA VAL A 379 -7.02 27.57 30.56
C VAL A 379 -8.21 28.33 30.00
N GLU A 380 -9.22 28.51 30.84
CA GLU A 380 -10.27 29.53 30.65
C GLU A 380 -10.92 29.88 31.99
N LYS A 381 -10.08 30.14 32.99
CA LYS A 381 -10.44 30.90 34.19
C LYS A 381 -9.23 31.71 34.60
N ASN A 382 -9.05 32.84 33.92
CA ASN A 382 -8.47 34.08 34.45
C ASN A 382 -8.23 35.01 33.27
N LEU A 383 -9.25 35.81 32.94
CA LEU A 383 -9.13 37.19 32.47
C LEU A 383 -10.49 37.85 32.78
N ILE A 384 -10.51 38.56 33.91
CA ILE A 384 -11.37 39.72 34.15
C ILE A 384 -10.78 40.88 33.35
#